data_AF-A0A8T4DJM8-F1
#
_entry.id   AF-A0A8T4DJM8-F1
#
_cell.length_a   1.000
_cell.length_b   1.000
_cell.length_c   1.000
_cell.angle_alpha   90.00
_cell.angle_beta   90.00
_cell.angle_gamma   90.00
#
_symmetry.space_group_name_H-M   'P 1'
#
loop_
_entity.id
_entity.type
_entity.pdbx_description
1 polymer ?
#
loop_
_entity_poly.entity_id
_entity_poly.type
_entity_poly.pdbx_seq_one_letter_code
_entity_poly.pdbx_strand_id
1 'polypeptide(L)'
;MKIAIVGYGRMGHEIETLAKRRGHTCVTIDISNPEAEYDEINEISVGGCDVCIDFTQPDSAVANIDRMTNLGKNIVVGTTGWYKRLPYVKEMVKENDIGFLWSPNFSIGVNLYFRLIESAARIFNNIDDYDVLGYEIHHNGKADSPSGTAIKITNILLDNIKRKTKAEYGMLNRRPDADELHFASVRGGSNPGLHTVQFDSPFDTIEISHQNRSRQGLALGAVLGAEFINGRKGFYEIEDLIESLIGG
;
A
#
# COMPACT_ATOMS: atom_id res chain seq x y z
N MET A 1 -3.60 14.72 -16.89
CA MET A 1 -4.26 15.39 -15.76
C MET A 1 -3.31 16.37 -15.10
N LYS A 2 -3.86 17.35 -14.41
CA LYS A 2 -3.14 18.25 -13.50
C LYS A 2 -3.33 17.76 -12.06
N ILE A 3 -2.25 17.39 -11.39
CA ILE A 3 -2.25 16.81 -10.05
C ILE A 3 -1.78 17.85 -9.03
N ALA A 4 -2.49 18.02 -7.93
CA ALA A 4 -1.98 18.77 -6.78
C ALA A 4 -1.29 17.81 -5.80
N ILE A 5 -0.05 18.10 -5.43
CA ILE A 5 0.72 17.31 -4.47
C ILE A 5 0.77 18.10 -3.16
N VAL A 6 0.06 17.61 -2.14
CA VAL A 6 -0.03 18.20 -0.82
C VAL A 6 0.95 17.49 0.11
N GLY A 7 1.93 18.24 0.62
CA GLY A 7 3.10 17.69 1.32
C GLY A 7 4.24 17.42 0.35
N TYR A 8 5.16 18.38 0.24
CA TYR A 8 6.25 18.37 -0.72
C TYR A 8 7.57 17.94 -0.08
N GLY A 9 7.53 16.98 0.83
CA GLY A 9 8.74 16.33 1.35
C GLY A 9 9.32 15.31 0.37
N ARG A 10 10.16 14.39 0.87
CA ARG A 10 10.79 13.33 0.05
C ARG A 10 9.79 12.54 -0.82
N MET A 11 8.62 12.18 -0.26
CA MET A 11 7.59 11.47 -1.02
C MET A 11 6.94 12.36 -2.08
N GLY A 12 6.69 13.64 -1.78
CA GLY A 12 6.16 14.60 -2.73
C GLY A 12 7.04 14.76 -3.98
N HIS A 13 8.36 14.85 -3.81
CA HIS A 13 9.30 14.89 -4.94
C HIS A 13 9.27 13.62 -5.81
N GLU A 14 9.18 12.44 -5.19
CA GLU A 14 9.10 11.17 -5.93
C GLU A 14 7.77 11.06 -6.70
N ILE A 15 6.66 11.51 -6.10
CA ILE A 15 5.34 11.58 -6.75
C ILE A 15 5.40 12.54 -7.93
N GLU A 16 5.96 13.75 -7.75
CA GLU A 16 6.06 14.76 -8.80
C GLU A 16 6.89 14.25 -9.99
N THR A 17 8.07 13.68 -9.70
CA THR A 17 8.96 13.10 -10.71
C THR A 17 8.24 12.03 -11.52
N LEU A 18 7.50 11.15 -10.84
CA LEU A 18 6.83 10.04 -11.50
C LEU A 18 5.57 10.48 -12.26
N ALA A 19 4.79 11.41 -11.71
CA ALA A 19 3.64 12.00 -12.38
C ALA A 19 4.07 12.69 -13.69
N LYS A 20 5.15 13.48 -13.66
CA LYS A 20 5.73 14.09 -14.87
C LYS A 20 6.17 13.05 -15.90
N ARG A 21 6.86 11.98 -15.47
CA ARG A 21 7.24 10.85 -16.34
C ARG A 21 6.05 10.16 -17.01
N ARG A 22 4.88 10.18 -16.36
CA ARG A 22 3.62 9.61 -16.88
C ARG A 22 2.79 10.61 -17.69
N GLY A 23 3.33 11.80 -17.98
CA GLY A 23 2.68 12.80 -18.82
C GLY A 23 1.66 13.67 -18.08
N HIS A 24 1.77 13.77 -16.76
CA HIS A 24 0.94 14.67 -15.95
C HIS A 24 1.69 15.95 -15.62
N THR A 25 0.93 17.02 -15.41
CA THR A 25 1.45 18.27 -14.82
C THR A 25 1.13 18.29 -13.33
N CYS A 26 1.98 18.96 -12.55
CA CYS A 26 1.83 19.02 -11.11
C CYS A 26 1.74 20.48 -10.64
N VAL A 27 1.08 20.68 -9.50
CA VAL A 27 1.31 21.82 -8.60
C VAL A 27 1.68 21.27 -7.23
N THR A 28 2.55 21.95 -6.51
CA THR A 28 3.05 21.50 -5.21
C THR A 28 2.60 22.46 -4.11
N ILE A 29 2.16 21.89 -2.98
CA ILE A 29 1.58 22.64 -1.86
C ILE A 29 2.23 22.16 -0.56
N ASP A 30 2.99 23.04 0.11
CA ASP A 30 3.60 22.77 1.40
C ASP A 30 4.14 24.04 2.08
N ILE A 31 3.45 24.52 3.12
CA ILE A 31 3.87 25.70 3.90
C ILE A 31 5.26 25.57 4.53
N SER A 32 5.73 24.34 4.74
CA SER A 32 7.02 24.08 5.38
C SER A 32 8.17 23.87 4.38
N ASN A 33 7.86 23.78 3.08
CA ASN A 33 8.87 23.60 2.04
C ASN A 33 8.90 24.80 1.08
N PRO A 34 9.97 25.62 1.07
CA PRO A 34 10.09 26.76 0.18
C PRO A 34 10.19 26.41 -1.31
N GLU A 35 10.41 25.14 -1.66
CA GLU A 35 10.38 24.65 -3.04
C GLU A 35 8.95 24.39 -3.55
N ALA A 36 7.94 24.41 -2.68
CA ALA A 36 6.54 24.27 -3.10
C ALA A 36 6.04 25.54 -3.81
N GLU A 37 5.14 25.37 -4.78
CA GLU A 37 4.55 26.48 -5.54
C GLU A 37 3.54 27.30 -4.71
N TYR A 38 2.92 26.67 -3.72
CA TYR A 38 1.91 27.29 -2.86
C TYR A 38 2.06 26.85 -1.40
N ASP A 39 1.67 27.72 -0.48
CA ASP A 39 1.70 27.43 0.96
C ASP A 39 0.40 26.79 1.47
N GLU A 40 -0.72 26.98 0.77
CA GLU A 40 -2.04 26.59 1.25
C GLU A 40 -2.94 25.97 0.18
N ILE A 41 -3.89 25.15 0.65
CA ILE A 41 -4.94 24.54 -0.16
C ILE A 41 -6.10 25.53 -0.27
N ASN A 42 -6.32 26.09 -1.44
CA ASN A 42 -7.40 27.03 -1.76
C ASN A 42 -7.77 26.94 -3.25
N GLU A 43 -8.74 27.74 -3.70
CA GLU A 43 -9.18 27.76 -5.10
C GLU A 43 -8.05 28.10 -6.08
N ILE A 44 -7.10 28.95 -5.69
CA ILE A 44 -5.96 29.35 -6.53
C ILE A 44 -5.00 28.18 -6.74
N SER A 45 -4.69 27.43 -5.67
CA SER A 45 -3.71 26.34 -5.73
C SER A 45 -4.29 25.06 -6.34
N VAL A 46 -5.50 24.64 -5.95
CA VAL A 46 -6.07 23.36 -6.40
C VAL A 46 -7.23 23.49 -7.39
N GLY A 47 -7.82 24.67 -7.59
CA GLY A 47 -9.03 24.85 -8.42
C GLY A 47 -8.88 24.33 -9.85
N GLY A 48 -7.70 24.51 -10.47
CA GLY A 48 -7.41 23.98 -11.80
C GLY A 48 -6.95 22.52 -11.86
N CYS A 49 -6.87 21.81 -10.72
CA CYS A 49 -6.38 20.43 -10.65
C CYS A 49 -7.52 19.41 -10.71
N ASP A 50 -7.22 18.25 -11.29
CA ASP A 50 -8.16 17.14 -11.43
C ASP A 50 -8.22 16.27 -10.16
N VAL A 51 -7.06 16.01 -9.56
CA VAL A 51 -6.90 15.15 -8.38
C VAL A 51 -5.83 15.74 -7.46
N CYS A 52 -6.05 15.61 -6.16
CA CYS A 52 -5.07 15.94 -5.13
C CYS A 52 -4.48 14.67 -4.50
N ILE A 53 -3.18 14.66 -4.25
CA ILE A 53 -2.47 13.57 -3.57
C ILE A 53 -1.88 14.12 -2.26
N ASP A 54 -2.32 13.59 -1.11
CA ASP A 54 -1.85 13.98 0.22
C ASP A 54 -0.86 12.96 0.79
N PHE A 55 0.38 13.42 0.97
CA PHE A 55 1.46 12.74 1.72
C PHE A 55 2.07 13.73 2.73
N THR A 56 1.24 14.15 3.67
CA THR A 56 1.59 15.07 4.75
C THR A 56 1.84 14.35 6.08
N GLN A 57 1.40 14.93 7.19
CA GLN A 57 1.54 14.42 8.55
C GLN A 57 0.15 14.05 9.11
N PRO A 58 0.07 13.09 10.04
CA PRO A 58 -1.20 12.62 10.60
C PRO A 58 -2.10 13.75 11.11
N ASP A 59 -1.53 14.76 11.77
CA ASP A 59 -2.26 15.87 12.38
C ASP A 59 -2.86 16.84 11.36
N SER A 60 -2.29 16.91 10.15
CA SER A 60 -2.75 17.79 9.07
C SER A 60 -3.68 17.08 8.09
N ALA A 61 -3.62 15.74 8.01
CA ALA A 61 -4.32 14.96 6.98
C ALA A 61 -5.82 15.26 6.91
N VAL A 62 -6.52 15.25 8.04
CA VAL A 62 -7.97 15.45 8.05
C VAL A 62 -8.35 16.88 7.65
N ALA A 63 -7.61 17.88 8.12
CA ALA A 63 -7.84 19.27 7.74
C ALA A 63 -7.57 19.52 6.24
N ASN A 64 -6.58 18.85 5.67
CA ASN A 64 -6.32 18.90 4.23
C ASN A 64 -7.44 18.23 3.45
N ILE A 65 -7.89 17.05 3.89
CA ILE A 65 -9.03 16.33 3.28
C ILE A 65 -10.26 17.22 3.30
N ASP A 66 -10.59 17.86 4.43
CA ASP A 66 -11.72 18.79 4.55
C ASP A 66 -11.64 19.90 3.48
N ARG A 67 -10.48 20.56 3.37
CA ARG A 67 -10.26 21.67 2.41
C ARG A 67 -10.42 21.21 0.96
N MET A 68 -9.77 20.11 0.59
CA MET A 68 -9.83 19.57 -0.78
C MET A 68 -11.23 19.09 -1.13
N THR A 69 -11.93 18.47 -0.18
CA THR A 69 -13.29 17.97 -0.35
C THR A 69 -14.28 19.12 -0.56
N ASN A 70 -14.17 20.20 0.23
CA ASN A 70 -14.99 21.41 0.07
C ASN A 70 -14.75 22.15 -1.26
N LEU A 71 -13.61 21.91 -1.91
CA LEU A 71 -13.29 22.41 -3.25
C LEU A 71 -13.67 21.41 -4.36
N GLY A 72 -14.40 20.34 -4.02
CA GLY A 72 -14.89 19.33 -4.96
C GLY A 72 -13.79 18.48 -5.60
N LYS A 73 -12.62 18.36 -4.96
CA LYS A 73 -11.47 17.63 -5.53
C LYS A 73 -11.50 16.16 -5.18
N ASN A 74 -11.16 15.33 -6.16
CA ASN A 74 -10.87 13.92 -5.91
C ASN A 74 -9.53 13.81 -5.18
N ILE A 75 -9.40 12.85 -4.25
CA ILE A 75 -8.28 12.81 -3.30
C ILE A 75 -7.68 11.41 -3.20
N VAL A 76 -6.36 11.31 -3.33
CA VAL A 76 -5.56 10.16 -2.92
C VAL A 76 -4.86 10.50 -1.62
N VAL A 77 -5.02 9.69 -0.58
CA VAL A 77 -4.37 9.92 0.72
C VAL A 77 -3.43 8.77 1.07
N GLY A 78 -2.14 9.04 1.07
CA GLY A 78 -1.09 8.13 1.56
C GLY A 78 -0.63 8.39 2.99
N THR A 79 -1.06 9.51 3.58
CA THR A 79 -0.79 9.83 4.97
C THR A 79 -1.40 8.78 5.90
N THR A 80 -0.67 8.36 6.92
CA THR A 80 -1.12 7.38 7.91
C THR A 80 -1.45 8.07 9.25
N GLY A 81 -1.95 7.33 10.25
CA GLY A 81 -2.11 7.85 11.61
C GLY A 81 -3.43 8.59 11.91
N TRP A 82 -4.27 8.86 10.92
CA TRP A 82 -5.54 9.59 11.08
C TRP A 82 -6.80 8.70 11.05
N TYR A 83 -6.64 7.38 10.91
CA TYR A 83 -7.70 6.38 10.68
C TYR A 83 -8.83 6.36 11.72
N LYS A 84 -8.65 6.93 12.93
CA LYS A 84 -9.75 7.14 13.88
C LYS A 84 -10.86 8.03 13.31
N ARG A 85 -10.56 8.82 12.27
CA ARG A 85 -11.49 9.72 11.58
C ARG A 85 -12.04 9.13 10.28
N LEU A 86 -11.78 7.85 9.98
CA LEU A 86 -12.25 7.20 8.77
C LEU A 86 -13.78 7.26 8.57
N PRO A 87 -14.63 7.05 9.60
CA PRO A 87 -16.08 7.17 9.44
C PRO A 87 -16.50 8.58 8.97
N TYR A 88 -15.92 9.60 9.60
CA TYR A 88 -16.14 11.00 9.23
C TYR A 88 -15.71 11.29 7.79
N VAL A 89 -14.54 10.82 7.36
CA VAL A 89 -14.07 11.00 5.98
C VAL A 89 -14.99 10.30 4.97
N LYS A 90 -15.48 9.09 5.27
CA LYS A 90 -16.43 8.37 4.41
C LYS A 90 -17.74 9.14 4.23
N GLU A 91 -18.25 9.77 5.28
CA GLU A 91 -19.43 10.64 5.20
C GLU A 91 -19.17 11.86 4.31
N MET A 92 -18.06 12.57 4.52
CA MET A 92 -17.72 13.73 3.69
C MET A 92 -17.56 13.41 2.21
N VAL A 93 -16.89 12.30 1.88
CA VAL A 93 -16.70 11.83 0.50
C VAL A 93 -18.04 11.60 -0.19
N LYS A 94 -19.00 11.05 0.56
CA LYS A 94 -20.36 10.80 0.07
C LYS A 94 -21.14 12.11 -0.10
N GLU A 95 -21.08 13.02 0.87
CA GLU A 95 -21.82 14.29 0.84
C GLU A 95 -21.37 15.22 -0.28
N ASN A 96 -20.07 15.25 -0.56
CA ASN A 96 -19.49 16.12 -1.58
C ASN A 96 -19.42 15.47 -2.96
N ASP A 97 -19.86 14.21 -3.08
CA ASP A 97 -19.81 13.41 -4.31
C ASP A 97 -18.43 13.53 -4.97
N ILE A 98 -17.37 13.05 -4.29
CA ILE A 98 -16.00 13.03 -4.82
C ILE A 98 -15.46 11.60 -4.88
N GLY A 99 -14.43 11.39 -5.70
CA GLY A 99 -13.61 10.18 -5.69
C GLY A 99 -12.54 10.28 -4.62
N PHE A 100 -12.42 9.26 -3.78
CA PHE A 100 -11.43 9.21 -2.71
C PHE A 100 -10.75 7.85 -2.69
N LEU A 101 -9.42 7.82 -2.64
CA LEU A 101 -8.67 6.59 -2.44
C LEU A 101 -7.71 6.74 -1.28
N TRP A 102 -7.79 5.83 -0.31
CA TRP A 102 -6.84 5.78 0.79
C TRP A 102 -6.21 4.40 0.91
N SER A 103 -4.93 4.40 1.27
CA SER A 103 -4.26 3.19 1.72
C SER A 103 -3.11 3.51 2.66
N PRO A 104 -2.90 2.68 3.71
CA PRO A 104 -1.71 2.78 4.53
C PRO A 104 -0.44 2.33 3.77
N ASN A 105 -0.58 1.71 2.59
CA ASN A 105 0.54 1.24 1.78
C ASN A 105 0.22 1.26 0.28
N PHE A 106 0.80 2.24 -0.43
CA PHE A 106 0.68 2.40 -1.87
C PHE A 106 1.68 1.58 -2.70
N SER A 107 2.39 0.61 -2.11
CA SER A 107 3.35 -0.18 -2.88
C SER A 107 2.60 -1.10 -3.84
N ILE A 108 2.64 -0.80 -5.13
CA ILE A 108 2.00 -1.64 -6.15
C ILE A 108 2.59 -3.05 -6.13
N GLY A 109 3.93 -3.16 -6.02
CA GLY A 109 4.62 -4.44 -6.00
C GLY A 109 4.12 -5.37 -4.89
N VAL A 110 3.96 -4.85 -3.66
CA VAL A 110 3.52 -5.69 -2.54
C VAL A 110 2.04 -6.07 -2.66
N ASN A 111 1.19 -5.18 -3.17
CA ASN A 111 -0.23 -5.50 -3.33
C ASN A 111 -0.46 -6.50 -4.48
N LEU A 112 0.29 -6.41 -5.58
CA LEU A 112 0.31 -7.44 -6.61
C LEU A 112 0.82 -8.77 -6.05
N TYR A 113 1.88 -8.73 -5.24
CA TYR A 113 2.41 -9.92 -4.57
C TYR A 113 1.36 -10.60 -3.68
N PHE A 114 0.57 -9.85 -2.91
CA PHE A 114 -0.54 -10.43 -2.14
C PHE A 114 -1.53 -11.20 -3.01
N ARG A 115 -1.89 -10.69 -4.20
CA ARG A 115 -2.78 -11.38 -5.14
C ARG A 115 -2.17 -12.65 -5.72
N LEU A 116 -0.86 -12.65 -5.97
CA LEU A 116 -0.12 -13.84 -6.39
C LEU A 116 -0.12 -14.90 -5.28
N ILE A 117 0.15 -14.50 -4.04
CA ILE A 117 0.11 -15.41 -2.89
C ILE A 117 -1.29 -15.97 -2.67
N GLU A 118 -2.33 -15.13 -2.72
CA GLU A 118 -3.72 -15.58 -2.58
C GLU A 118 -4.10 -16.61 -3.66
N SER A 119 -3.73 -16.33 -4.92
CA SER A 119 -3.99 -17.25 -6.03
C SER A 119 -3.23 -18.57 -5.88
N ALA A 120 -1.94 -18.49 -5.53
CA ALA A 120 -1.11 -19.66 -5.29
C ALA A 120 -1.66 -20.51 -4.12
N ALA A 121 -2.03 -19.86 -3.02
CA ALA A 121 -2.61 -20.50 -1.84
C ALA A 121 -3.85 -21.32 -2.20
N ARG A 122 -4.76 -20.76 -3.00
CA ARG A 122 -5.97 -21.46 -3.47
C ARG A 122 -5.64 -22.67 -4.35
N ILE A 123 -4.60 -22.59 -5.18
CA ILE A 123 -4.14 -23.71 -6.02
C ILE A 123 -3.56 -24.83 -5.12
N PHE A 124 -2.55 -24.49 -4.31
CA PHE A 124 -1.83 -25.45 -3.47
C PHE A 124 -2.65 -26.02 -2.32
N ASN A 125 -3.73 -25.36 -1.91
CA ASN A 125 -4.68 -25.94 -0.96
C ASN A 125 -5.31 -27.26 -1.46
N ASN A 126 -5.28 -27.55 -2.77
CA ASN A 126 -5.82 -28.79 -3.33
C ASN A 126 -4.75 -29.86 -3.57
N ILE A 127 -3.50 -29.65 -3.13
CA ILE A 127 -2.37 -30.56 -3.37
C ILE A 127 -1.64 -30.77 -2.03
N ASP A 128 -1.98 -31.87 -1.35
CA ASP A 128 -1.52 -32.12 0.03
C ASP A 128 -0.02 -32.40 0.15
N ASP A 129 0.65 -32.80 -0.93
CA ASP A 129 2.10 -33.09 -0.96
C ASP A 129 2.98 -31.85 -0.78
N TYR A 130 2.46 -30.66 -1.06
CA TYR A 130 3.19 -29.41 -0.90
C TYR A 130 2.95 -28.85 0.49
N ASP A 131 4.00 -28.61 1.28
CA ASP A 131 3.93 -27.78 2.46
C ASP A 131 4.12 -26.29 2.10
N VAL A 132 3.70 -25.40 2.99
CA VAL A 132 3.85 -23.96 2.83
C VAL A 132 4.62 -23.37 4.01
N LEU A 133 5.62 -22.55 3.68
CA LEU A 133 6.41 -21.79 4.65
C LEU A 133 6.77 -20.43 4.08
N GLY A 134 7.29 -19.54 4.91
CA GLY A 134 7.81 -18.28 4.44
C GLY A 134 8.85 -17.66 5.33
N TYR A 135 9.46 -16.60 4.83
CA TYR A 135 10.37 -15.79 5.59
C TYR A 135 10.40 -14.35 5.10
N GLU A 136 10.89 -13.47 5.97
CA GLU A 136 11.19 -12.09 5.62
C GLU A 136 12.59 -11.68 6.06
N ILE A 137 13.17 -10.70 5.36
CA ILE A 137 14.44 -10.07 5.74
C ILE A 137 14.24 -8.57 5.77
N HIS A 138 14.65 -7.93 6.86
CA HIS A 138 14.70 -6.48 6.99
C HIS A 138 16.00 -6.03 7.64
N HIS A 139 16.30 -4.74 7.51
CA HIS A 139 17.43 -4.09 8.17
C HIS A 139 17.37 -4.21 9.71
N ASN A 140 18.52 -4.04 10.35
CA ASN A 140 18.65 -4.20 11.81
C ASN A 140 17.84 -3.19 12.64
N GLY A 141 17.55 -2.00 12.10
CA GLY A 141 16.76 -0.96 12.77
C GLY A 141 15.24 -1.13 12.70
N LYS A 142 14.70 -2.21 12.09
CA LYS A 142 13.25 -2.41 12.02
C LYS A 142 12.72 -2.91 13.36
N ALA A 143 11.83 -2.13 13.97
CA ALA A 143 11.36 -2.36 15.33
C ALA A 143 10.33 -3.50 15.44
N ASP A 144 9.41 -3.61 14.47
CA ASP A 144 8.38 -4.65 14.43
C ASP A 144 8.93 -5.97 13.87
N SER A 145 8.53 -7.09 14.46
CA SER A 145 8.84 -8.46 14.00
C SER A 145 7.76 -9.44 14.49
N PRO A 146 7.03 -10.15 13.60
CA PRO A 146 7.10 -10.07 12.13
C PRO A 146 6.64 -8.70 11.61
N SER A 147 7.01 -8.35 10.36
CA SER A 147 6.48 -7.12 9.76
C SER A 147 4.97 -7.22 9.49
N GLY A 148 4.30 -6.07 9.38
CA GLY A 148 2.89 -6.02 8.97
C GLY A 148 2.62 -6.72 7.62
N THR A 149 3.59 -6.69 6.69
CA THR A 149 3.50 -7.43 5.42
C THR A 149 3.55 -8.94 5.64
N ALA A 150 4.44 -9.43 6.52
CA ALA A 150 4.48 -10.84 6.87
C ALA A 150 3.18 -11.31 7.54
N ILE A 151 2.60 -10.50 8.43
CA ILE A 151 1.29 -10.79 9.05
C ILE A 151 0.19 -10.87 7.98
N LYS A 152 0.17 -9.94 7.01
CA LYS A 152 -0.82 -9.97 5.92
C LYS A 152 -0.65 -11.22 5.03
N ILE A 153 0.60 -11.62 4.73
CA ILE A 153 0.90 -12.84 3.98
C ILE A 153 0.39 -14.08 4.73
N THR A 154 0.72 -14.23 6.01
CA THR A 154 0.30 -15.40 6.78
C THR A 154 -1.21 -15.48 6.91
N ASN A 155 -1.90 -14.35 7.11
CA ASN A 155 -3.36 -14.33 7.10
C ASN A 155 -3.95 -14.79 5.76
N ILE A 156 -3.43 -14.28 4.63
CA ILE A 156 -3.86 -14.73 3.29
C ILE A 156 -3.68 -16.25 3.14
N LEU A 157 -2.53 -16.79 3.58
CA LEU A 157 -2.25 -18.21 3.51
C LEU A 157 -3.20 -19.03 4.39
N LEU A 158 -3.43 -18.62 5.64
CA LEU A 158 -4.34 -19.30 6.57
C LEU A 158 -5.81 -19.25 6.09
N ASP A 159 -6.22 -18.14 5.49
CA ASP A 159 -7.59 -17.98 4.97
C ASP A 159 -7.85 -18.87 3.75
N ASN A 160 -6.81 -19.25 3.00
CA ASN A 160 -6.95 -19.97 1.73
C ASN A 160 -6.40 -21.42 1.77
N ILE A 161 -5.61 -21.80 2.78
CA ILE A 161 -5.05 -23.15 2.94
C ILE A 161 -5.65 -23.78 4.20
N LYS A 162 -6.74 -24.54 4.04
CA LYS A 162 -7.56 -25.08 5.14
C LYS A 162 -6.81 -25.97 6.12
N ARG A 163 -5.77 -26.65 5.65
CA ARG A 163 -4.93 -27.53 6.47
C ARG A 163 -3.96 -26.77 7.37
N LYS A 164 -3.76 -25.47 7.17
CA LYS A 164 -2.96 -24.60 8.06
C LYS A 164 -3.91 -23.76 8.91
N THR A 165 -3.82 -23.84 10.23
CA THR A 165 -4.77 -23.23 11.17
C THR A 165 -4.15 -22.13 12.02
N LYS A 166 -2.83 -22.13 12.16
CA LYS A 166 -2.09 -21.18 12.98
C LYS A 166 -0.72 -20.88 12.38
N ALA A 167 -0.26 -19.64 12.59
CA ALA A 167 1.07 -19.20 12.18
C ALA A 167 2.04 -19.23 13.35
N GLU A 168 3.22 -19.80 13.12
CA GLU A 168 4.36 -19.77 14.03
C GLU A 168 5.41 -18.82 13.48
N TYR A 169 5.80 -17.80 14.25
CA TYR A 169 6.78 -16.80 13.82
C TYR A 169 8.15 -16.98 14.48
N GLY A 170 8.19 -17.70 15.59
CA GLY A 170 9.37 -17.91 16.39
C GLY A 170 10.34 -18.91 15.77
N MET A 171 11.51 -19.05 16.40
CA MET A 171 12.41 -20.15 16.10
C MET A 171 11.76 -21.47 16.53
N LEU A 172 11.71 -22.44 15.61
CA LEU A 172 11.25 -23.79 15.91
C LEU A 172 12.43 -24.69 16.29
N ASN A 173 12.50 -25.10 17.55
CA ASN A 173 13.44 -26.14 18.03
C ASN A 173 12.84 -27.55 17.94
N ARG A 174 11.82 -27.71 17.09
CA ARG A 174 11.07 -28.93 16.84
C ARG A 174 10.64 -28.94 15.39
N ARG A 175 10.10 -30.08 14.94
CA ARG A 175 9.37 -30.10 13.68
C ARG A 175 8.07 -29.29 13.84
N PRO A 176 7.70 -28.45 12.85
CA PRO A 176 6.38 -27.83 12.83
C PRO A 176 5.30 -28.91 12.84
N ASP A 177 4.18 -28.63 13.50
CA ASP A 177 2.99 -29.48 13.38
C ASP A 177 2.41 -29.33 11.96
N ALA A 178 1.69 -30.34 11.47
CA ALA A 178 1.17 -30.33 10.11
C ALA A 178 0.27 -29.11 9.81
N ASP A 179 -0.43 -28.61 10.84
CA ASP A 179 -1.33 -27.45 10.76
C ASP A 179 -0.66 -26.09 11.02
N GLU A 180 0.65 -26.07 11.24
CA GLU A 180 1.43 -24.85 11.46
C GLU A 180 2.01 -24.29 10.17
N LEU A 181 1.75 -23.00 9.92
CA LEU A 181 2.47 -22.22 8.94
C LEU A 181 3.66 -21.55 9.62
N HIS A 182 4.90 -21.99 9.31
CA HIS A 182 6.09 -21.33 9.83
C HIS A 182 6.47 -20.12 8.96
N PHE A 183 6.58 -18.94 9.58
CA PHE A 183 6.98 -17.72 8.89
C PHE A 183 8.09 -16.98 9.66
N ALA A 184 9.34 -17.18 9.24
CA ALA A 184 10.49 -16.67 9.97
C ALA A 184 10.80 -15.20 9.67
N SER A 185 11.39 -14.49 10.65
CA SER A 185 11.81 -13.10 10.50
C SER A 185 13.31 -12.95 10.73
N VAL A 186 14.01 -12.40 9.75
CA VAL A 186 15.45 -12.09 9.82
C VAL A 186 15.64 -10.58 9.90
N ARG A 187 16.57 -10.15 10.76
CA ARG A 187 16.97 -8.75 10.93
C ARG A 187 18.48 -8.61 10.75
N GLY A 188 18.92 -7.81 9.78
CA GLY A 188 20.33 -7.63 9.50
C GLY A 188 20.60 -6.72 8.30
N GLY A 189 21.76 -6.06 8.32
CA GLY A 189 22.20 -5.16 7.24
C GLY A 189 21.23 -4.00 6.99
N SER A 190 21.09 -3.64 5.71
CA SER A 190 20.30 -2.50 5.21
C SER A 190 19.15 -2.90 4.27
N ASN A 191 18.73 -4.17 4.27
CA ASN A 191 17.67 -4.65 3.39
C ASN A 191 16.34 -3.93 3.74
N PRO A 192 15.73 -3.18 2.81
CA PRO A 192 14.49 -2.45 3.08
C PRO A 192 13.27 -3.37 3.26
N GLY A 193 13.36 -4.63 2.85
CA GLY A 193 12.31 -5.63 2.98
C GLY A 193 12.38 -6.64 1.83
N LEU A 194 12.55 -7.91 2.17
CA LEU A 194 12.31 -9.07 1.32
C LEU A 194 11.25 -9.93 1.99
N HIS A 195 10.30 -10.43 1.22
CA HIS A 195 9.25 -11.34 1.66
C HIS A 195 9.16 -12.50 0.68
N THR A 196 9.22 -13.71 1.21
CA THR A 196 9.24 -14.92 0.41
C THR A 196 8.28 -15.95 0.98
N VAL A 197 7.46 -16.54 0.11
CA VAL A 197 6.65 -17.73 0.40
C VAL A 197 7.13 -18.87 -0.48
N GLN A 198 7.30 -20.04 0.12
CA GLN A 198 7.66 -21.26 -0.56
C GLN A 198 6.53 -22.27 -0.42
N PHE A 199 6.22 -22.92 -1.53
CA PHE A 199 5.43 -24.13 -1.61
C PHE A 199 6.39 -25.25 -1.98
N ASP A 200 6.62 -26.19 -1.06
CA ASP A 200 7.71 -27.16 -1.15
C ASP A 200 7.18 -28.59 -1.01
N SER A 201 7.70 -29.51 -1.82
CA SER A 201 7.36 -30.94 -1.78
C SER A 201 8.63 -31.78 -1.93
N PRO A 202 8.55 -33.11 -1.76
CA PRO A 202 9.67 -34.00 -2.09
C PRO A 202 10.14 -33.96 -3.56
N PHE A 203 9.37 -33.33 -4.45
CA PHE A 203 9.62 -33.33 -5.89
C PHE A 203 10.23 -32.02 -6.38
N ASP A 204 9.72 -30.89 -5.89
CA ASP A 204 10.16 -29.55 -6.27
C ASP A 204 9.65 -28.47 -5.30
N THR A 205 10.19 -27.26 -5.48
CA THR A 205 9.84 -26.05 -4.73
C THR A 205 9.40 -24.96 -5.69
N ILE A 206 8.29 -24.29 -5.38
CA ILE A 206 7.88 -23.03 -6.01
C ILE A 206 8.03 -21.91 -5.01
N GLU A 207 8.83 -20.91 -5.35
CA GLU A 207 9.06 -19.72 -4.53
C GLU A 207 8.47 -18.47 -5.19
N ILE A 208 7.75 -17.68 -4.39
CA ILE A 208 7.25 -16.37 -4.80
C ILE A 208 7.86 -15.34 -3.84
N SER A 209 8.59 -14.38 -4.39
CA SER A 209 9.38 -13.41 -3.63
C SER A 209 9.08 -11.97 -4.06
N HIS A 210 8.93 -11.08 -3.08
CA HIS A 210 8.82 -9.64 -3.27
C HIS A 210 9.93 -8.92 -2.52
N GLN A 211 10.69 -8.07 -3.23
CA GLN A 211 11.77 -7.28 -2.64
C GLN A 211 11.58 -5.79 -2.90
N ASN A 212 11.53 -5.02 -1.83
CA ASN A 212 11.57 -3.57 -1.90
C ASN A 212 12.96 -3.11 -2.37
N ARG A 213 13.02 -2.14 -3.29
CA ARG A 213 14.28 -1.52 -3.73
C ARG A 213 14.36 -0.04 -3.38
N SER A 214 13.25 0.69 -3.53
CA SER A 214 13.16 2.11 -3.21
C SER A 214 11.73 2.50 -2.88
N ARG A 215 11.54 3.74 -2.40
CA ARG A 215 10.22 4.32 -2.10
C ARG A 215 9.42 4.68 -3.37
N GLN A 216 10.02 4.61 -4.55
CA GLN A 216 9.35 4.91 -5.82
C GLN A 216 8.17 3.99 -6.10
N GLY A 217 8.17 2.77 -5.55
CA GLY A 217 7.00 1.88 -5.64
C GLY A 217 5.74 2.45 -4.96
N LEU A 218 5.92 3.22 -3.88
CA LEU A 218 4.82 3.93 -3.19
C LEU A 218 4.34 5.12 -4.01
N ALA A 219 5.27 5.91 -4.56
CA ALA A 219 4.93 7.03 -5.43
C ALA A 219 4.17 6.55 -6.67
N LEU A 220 4.55 5.40 -7.23
CA LEU A 220 3.83 4.79 -8.34
C LEU A 220 2.39 4.47 -7.99
N GLY A 221 2.15 3.84 -6.84
CA GLY A 221 0.77 3.57 -6.43
C GLY A 221 -0.04 4.83 -6.20
N ALA A 222 0.56 5.89 -5.66
CA ALA A 222 -0.15 7.16 -5.48
C ALA A 222 -0.59 7.77 -6.82
N VAL A 223 0.30 7.77 -7.81
CA VAL A 223 0.00 8.29 -9.15
C VAL A 223 -1.02 7.39 -9.88
N LEU A 224 -0.88 6.07 -9.82
CA LEU A 224 -1.88 5.14 -10.37
C LEU A 224 -3.23 5.27 -9.66
N GLY A 225 -3.23 5.51 -8.35
CA GLY A 225 -4.43 5.79 -7.58
C GLY A 225 -5.12 7.06 -8.07
N ALA A 226 -4.36 8.12 -8.37
CA ALA A 226 -4.89 9.37 -8.90
C ALA A 226 -5.49 9.16 -10.30
N GLU A 227 -4.80 8.43 -11.17
CA GLU A 227 -5.33 8.04 -12.49
C GLU A 227 -6.62 7.23 -12.36
N PHE A 228 -6.67 6.29 -11.41
CA PHE A 228 -7.83 5.43 -11.19
C PHE A 228 -9.05 6.18 -10.71
N ILE A 229 -8.92 7.08 -9.72
CA ILE A 229 -10.06 7.84 -9.20
C ILE A 229 -10.45 9.04 -10.06
N ASN A 230 -9.69 9.35 -11.12
CA ASN A 230 -10.03 10.47 -11.99
C ASN A 230 -11.41 10.25 -12.64
N GLY A 231 -12.35 11.16 -12.40
CA GLY A 231 -13.73 11.03 -12.88
C GLY A 231 -14.56 9.94 -12.18
N ARG A 232 -14.03 9.26 -11.15
CA ARG A 232 -14.79 8.33 -10.30
C ARG A 232 -15.30 9.02 -9.05
N LYS A 233 -16.35 8.45 -8.45
CA LYS A 233 -17.00 8.91 -7.22
C LYS A 233 -17.09 7.77 -6.22
N GLY A 234 -16.96 8.08 -4.93
CA GLY A 234 -17.01 7.12 -3.85
C GLY A 234 -15.66 6.88 -3.19
N PHE A 235 -15.68 6.02 -2.17
CA PHE A 235 -14.53 5.69 -1.35
C PHE A 235 -13.92 4.37 -1.84
N TYR A 236 -12.63 4.41 -2.16
CA TYR A 236 -11.85 3.29 -2.68
C TYR A 236 -10.63 3.02 -1.78
N GLU A 237 -10.18 1.78 -1.81
CA GLU A 237 -8.94 1.32 -1.19
C GLU A 237 -7.95 0.88 -2.28
N ILE A 238 -6.71 0.56 -1.89
CA ILE A 238 -5.70 0.14 -2.88
C ILE A 238 -6.08 -1.19 -3.54
N GLU A 239 -6.80 -2.04 -2.82
CA GLU A 239 -7.36 -3.30 -3.31
C GLU A 239 -8.26 -3.07 -4.54
N ASP A 240 -9.14 -2.05 -4.53
CA ASP A 240 -10.00 -1.72 -5.68
C ASP A 240 -9.18 -1.33 -6.92
N LEU A 241 -8.10 -0.57 -6.71
CA LEU A 241 -7.16 -0.23 -7.78
C LEU A 241 -6.53 -1.50 -8.35
N ILE A 242 -5.99 -2.37 -7.49
CA ILE A 242 -5.32 -3.59 -7.93
C ILE A 242 -6.28 -4.52 -8.67
N GLU A 243 -7.52 -4.67 -8.20
CA GLU A 243 -8.55 -5.44 -8.89
C GLU A 243 -8.83 -4.89 -10.29
N SER A 244 -8.89 -3.57 -10.44
CA SER A 244 -9.10 -2.95 -11.75
C SER A 244 -7.97 -3.23 -12.76
N LEU A 245 -6.74 -3.51 -12.28
CA LEU A 245 -5.59 -3.83 -13.13
C LEU A 245 -5.59 -5.28 -13.62
N ILE A 246 -6.25 -6.18 -12.90
CA ILE A 246 -6.25 -7.63 -13.20
C ILE A 246 -7.30 -7.98 -14.28
N GLY A 247 -8.22 -7.05 -14.58
CA GLY A 247 -9.33 -7.29 -15.50
C GLY A 247 -10.41 -8.12 -14.81
N GLY A 248 -11.43 -7.44 -14.30
CA GLY A 248 -12.68 -8.06 -13.85
C GLY A 248 -13.59 -8.40 -15.02
#